data_AF-A0A950UKX2-F1
#
_entry.id   AF-A0A950UKX2-F1
#
_cell.length_a   1.000
_cell.length_b   1.000
_cell.length_c   1.000
_cell.angle_alpha   90.00
_cell.angle_beta   90.00
_cell.angle_gamma   90.00
#
_symmetry.space_group_name_H-M   'P 1'
#
loop_
_entity.id
_entity.type
_entity.pdbx_description
1 polymer ?
#
loop_
_entity_poly.entity_id
_entity_poly.type
_entity_poly.pdbx_seq_one_letter_code
_entity_poly.pdbx_strand_id
1 'polypeptide(L)'
;MTGRQVITRQQIAAGLAELGIGPGNVVLGHASLRSFGFVVGGVQSLYLALCDVLGSAGTLAMPSFTPQLCHPSTWRAADLAGSDLDEVARGMPPFDVLRTPAARSIGALSEMLRAVPESLRSNHPHVSFVAKGSHDADITRRHPPEYRLSAHSPLGVFWELNATVLMLGTGWSTCTALHLAEYAAPYPGRRVGLWQLPTAGADGAHWHEVPELLIWEGDFDKLGSAYELSGGAVTTARVGDAVCRAVRLRPLIRFATRWLLDHRDLRRGIAPPGWREVVDAAGPLPVPALPEAVPPAVPSASPR
;
A
#
# COMPACT_ATOMS: atom_id res chain seq x y z
N MET A 1 -33.56 12.21 -10.85
CA MET A 1 -32.26 12.26 -10.14
C MET A 1 -32.51 11.81 -8.71
N THR A 2 -32.20 10.57 -8.36
CA THR A 2 -32.16 10.16 -6.95
C THR A 2 -31.00 10.90 -6.29
N GLY A 3 -31.28 11.66 -5.23
CA GLY A 3 -30.26 12.46 -4.54
C GLY A 3 -29.16 11.58 -3.98
N ARG A 4 -27.90 12.03 -4.08
CA ARG A 4 -26.77 11.36 -3.40
C ARG A 4 -27.04 11.34 -1.90
N GLN A 5 -26.77 10.21 -1.23
CA GLN A 5 -26.81 10.19 0.23
C GLN A 5 -25.81 11.20 0.80
N VAL A 6 -26.26 11.95 1.80
CA VAL A 6 -25.43 12.92 2.54
C VAL A 6 -24.84 12.21 3.74
N ILE A 7 -23.50 12.20 3.83
CA ILE A 7 -22.74 11.47 4.84
C ILE A 7 -21.96 12.42 5.73
N THR A 8 -22.08 12.25 7.05
CA THR A 8 -21.38 13.05 8.06
C THR A 8 -20.18 12.32 8.66
N ARG A 9 -19.30 13.09 9.32
CA ARG A 9 -18.16 12.54 10.10
C ARG A 9 -18.62 11.51 11.13
N GLN A 10 -19.74 11.73 11.81
CA GLN A 10 -20.27 10.83 12.84
C GLN A 10 -20.73 9.50 12.25
N GLN A 11 -21.37 9.51 11.07
CA GLN A 11 -21.76 8.27 10.38
C GLN A 11 -20.53 7.49 9.90
N ILE A 12 -19.49 8.19 9.46
CA ILE A 12 -18.20 7.55 9.12
C ILE A 12 -17.58 6.91 10.36
N ALA A 13 -17.51 7.63 11.49
CA ALA A 13 -16.97 7.10 12.75
C ALA A 13 -17.75 5.88 13.26
N ALA A 14 -19.09 5.90 13.18
CA ALA A 14 -19.93 4.76 13.54
C ALA A 14 -19.63 3.53 12.66
N GLY A 15 -19.56 3.70 11.35
CA GLY A 15 -19.21 2.60 10.45
C GLY A 15 -17.78 2.07 10.64
N LEU A 16 -16.82 2.93 11.00
CA LEU A 16 -15.48 2.49 11.38
C LEU A 16 -15.49 1.65 12.66
N ALA A 17 -16.31 2.01 13.65
CA ALA A 17 -16.49 1.22 14.86
C ALA A 17 -17.16 -0.14 14.56
N GLU A 18 -18.15 -0.19 13.66
CA GLU A 18 -18.76 -1.45 13.18
C GLU A 18 -17.74 -2.38 12.50
N LEU A 19 -16.73 -1.81 11.83
CA LEU A 19 -15.61 -2.57 11.26
C LEU A 19 -14.63 -3.11 12.31
N GLY A 20 -14.84 -2.79 13.59
CA GLY A 20 -13.96 -3.15 14.70
C GLY A 20 -12.70 -2.28 14.77
N ILE A 21 -12.68 -1.11 14.11
CA ILE A 21 -11.61 -0.14 14.29
C ILE A 21 -11.86 0.59 15.61
N GLY A 22 -10.81 0.73 16.40
CA GLY A 22 -10.90 1.37 17.70
C GLY A 22 -9.57 1.94 18.19
N PRO A 23 -9.54 2.43 19.44
CA PRO A 23 -8.36 3.07 20.00
C PRO A 23 -7.13 2.15 19.95
N GLY A 24 -5.97 2.72 19.59
CA GLY A 24 -4.71 1.97 19.57
C GLY A 24 -4.50 1.06 18.36
N ASN A 25 -5.46 0.96 17.44
CA ASN A 25 -5.29 0.16 16.24
C ASN A 25 -4.23 0.75 15.31
N VAL A 26 -3.48 -0.13 14.64
CA VAL A 26 -2.60 0.23 13.52
C VAL A 26 -3.30 -0.12 12.22
N VAL A 27 -3.60 0.88 11.40
CA VAL A 27 -4.40 0.74 10.18
C VAL A 27 -3.56 1.06 8.95
N LEU A 28 -3.55 0.13 7.98
CA LEU A 28 -3.14 0.39 6.60
C LEU A 28 -4.39 0.65 5.75
N GLY A 29 -4.61 1.89 5.36
CA GLY A 29 -5.84 2.35 4.71
C GLY A 29 -5.76 2.48 3.19
N HIS A 30 -6.86 2.12 2.52
CA HIS A 30 -7.14 2.38 1.11
C HIS A 30 -8.52 3.02 1.00
N ALA A 31 -8.67 4.19 0.35
CA ALA A 31 -9.93 4.93 0.40
C ALA A 31 -10.35 5.54 -0.95
N SER A 32 -11.63 5.43 -1.25
CA SER A 32 -12.27 6.07 -2.39
C SER A 32 -13.37 7.02 -1.89
N LEU A 33 -13.05 8.31 -1.70
CA LEU A 33 -14.03 9.29 -1.16
C LEU A 33 -15.33 9.34 -1.99
N ARG A 34 -15.22 9.22 -3.31
CA ARG A 34 -16.37 9.27 -4.23
C ARG A 34 -17.37 8.13 -4.02
N SER A 35 -16.98 7.03 -3.38
CA SER A 35 -17.83 5.86 -3.17
C SER A 35 -18.85 6.04 -2.04
N PHE A 36 -18.66 7.01 -1.15
CA PHE A 36 -19.50 7.21 0.03
C PHE A 36 -20.82 7.92 -0.28
N GLY A 37 -20.90 8.66 -1.40
CA GLY A 37 -21.97 9.62 -1.67
C GLY A 37 -21.45 11.06 -1.52
N PHE A 38 -22.26 11.95 -0.95
CA PHE A 38 -21.85 13.32 -0.65
C PHE A 38 -21.35 13.44 0.79
N VAL A 39 -20.04 13.40 0.98
CA VAL A 39 -19.43 13.55 2.32
C VAL A 39 -19.35 15.04 2.68
N VAL A 40 -20.07 15.45 3.71
CA VAL A 40 -20.01 16.81 4.27
C VAL A 40 -18.60 17.06 4.78
N GLY A 41 -17.94 18.13 4.31
CA GLY A 41 -16.53 18.42 4.63
C GLY A 41 -15.51 17.60 3.85
N GLY A 42 -15.96 16.75 2.91
CA GLY A 42 -15.10 15.98 2.00
C GLY A 42 -14.11 15.08 2.73
N VAL A 43 -12.87 15.03 2.23
CA VAL A 43 -11.81 14.17 2.77
C VAL A 43 -11.46 14.50 4.22
N GLN A 44 -11.63 15.75 4.64
CA GLN A 44 -11.34 16.17 6.01
C GLN A 44 -12.22 15.45 7.02
N SER A 45 -13.50 15.27 6.73
CA SER A 45 -14.40 14.51 7.60
C SER A 45 -14.04 13.03 7.69
N LEU A 46 -13.55 12.44 6.60
CA LEU A 46 -13.07 11.06 6.60
C LEU A 46 -11.81 10.89 7.45
N TYR A 47 -10.83 11.79 7.29
CA TYR A 47 -9.61 11.80 8.11
C TYR A 47 -9.93 11.99 9.60
N LEU A 48 -10.76 12.99 9.93
CA LEU A 48 -11.09 13.27 11.32
C LEU A 48 -11.90 12.15 11.98
N ALA A 49 -12.78 11.46 11.24
CA ALA A 49 -13.48 10.28 11.76
C ALA A 49 -12.51 9.13 12.09
N LEU A 50 -11.47 8.93 11.28
CA LEU A 50 -10.40 7.96 11.58
C LEU A 50 -9.63 8.37 12.84
N CYS A 51 -9.29 9.66 12.99
CA CYS A 51 -8.63 10.16 14.21
C CYS A 51 -9.49 9.94 15.45
N ASP A 52 -10.81 10.19 15.38
CA ASP A 52 -11.73 10.01 16.50
C ASP A 52 -11.74 8.57 17.01
N VAL A 53 -11.77 7.61 16.08
CA VAL A 53 -11.89 6.19 16.41
C VAL A 53 -10.54 5.60 16.84
N LEU A 54 -9.44 6.00 16.19
CA LEU A 54 -8.10 5.50 16.50
C LEU A 54 -7.51 6.09 17.80
N GLY A 55 -7.93 7.29 18.17
CA GLY A 55 -7.39 8.03 19.31
C GLY A 55 -5.88 8.32 19.19
N SER A 56 -5.30 8.86 20.26
CA SER A 56 -3.88 9.25 20.29
C SER A 56 -2.91 8.07 20.30
N ALA A 57 -3.36 6.89 20.74
CA ALA A 57 -2.57 5.66 20.74
C ALA A 57 -2.60 4.90 19.40
N GLY A 58 -3.51 5.28 18.49
CA GLY A 58 -3.65 4.61 17.20
C GLY A 58 -2.65 5.09 16.17
N THR A 59 -2.61 4.41 15.03
CA THR A 59 -1.78 4.80 13.89
C THR A 59 -2.56 4.63 12.59
N LEU A 60 -2.63 5.70 11.80
CA LEU A 60 -3.14 5.65 10.43
C LEU A 60 -1.97 5.71 9.47
N ALA A 61 -1.88 4.72 8.59
CA ALA A 61 -0.92 4.71 7.50
C ALA A 61 -1.62 4.45 6.16
N MET A 62 -1.05 5.00 5.09
CA MET A 62 -1.56 4.85 3.74
C MET A 62 -0.42 4.71 2.74
N PRO A 63 -0.62 3.98 1.63
CA PRO A 63 0.23 4.15 0.45
C PRO A 63 0.24 5.63 0.05
N SER A 64 1.40 6.17 -0.29
CA SER A 64 1.62 7.53 -0.80
C SER A 64 2.39 7.44 -2.12
N PHE A 65 1.96 6.53 -2.98
CA PHE A 65 2.72 6.15 -4.16
C PHE A 65 2.79 7.27 -5.19
N THR A 66 3.86 7.24 -5.96
CA THR A 66 4.26 8.24 -6.95
C THR A 66 4.65 7.54 -8.26
N PRO A 67 3.75 6.73 -8.86
CA PRO A 67 4.02 6.02 -10.11
C PRO A 67 4.39 6.95 -11.27
N GLN A 68 4.08 8.24 -11.22
CA GLN A 68 4.50 9.23 -12.22
C GLN A 68 6.01 9.49 -12.24
N LEU A 69 6.77 9.03 -11.24
CA LEU A 69 8.22 9.20 -11.16
C LEU A 69 9.02 8.02 -11.71
N CYS A 70 8.40 7.12 -12.49
CA CYS A 70 9.11 6.01 -13.13
C CYS A 70 9.81 6.41 -14.43
N HIS A 71 10.80 5.62 -14.85
CA HIS A 71 11.60 5.93 -16.04
C HIS A 71 10.69 6.06 -17.28
N PRO A 72 10.89 7.07 -18.17
CA PRO A 72 10.02 7.32 -19.32
C PRO A 72 9.83 6.11 -20.25
N SER A 73 10.80 5.20 -20.31
CA SER A 73 10.67 3.92 -21.07
C SER A 73 9.52 3.02 -20.60
N THR A 74 8.93 3.30 -19.44
CA THR A 74 7.77 2.57 -18.90
C THR A 74 6.44 3.21 -19.31
N TRP A 75 6.46 4.42 -19.86
CA TRP A 75 5.27 5.18 -20.24
C TRP A 75 4.75 4.75 -21.62
N ARG A 76 3.59 5.30 -22.01
CA ARG A 76 3.03 5.02 -23.33
C ARG A 76 3.93 5.63 -24.40
N ALA A 77 4.43 4.81 -25.32
CA ALA A 77 5.31 5.25 -26.40
C ALA A 77 4.71 6.40 -27.25
N ALA A 78 3.39 6.43 -27.43
CA ALA A 78 2.71 7.50 -28.15
C ALA A 78 2.86 8.88 -27.49
N ASP A 79 2.91 8.94 -26.16
CA ASP A 79 3.05 10.20 -25.41
C ASP A 79 4.49 10.75 -25.48
N LEU A 80 5.45 9.91 -25.88
CA LEU A 80 6.88 10.21 -25.95
C LEU A 80 7.43 10.17 -27.39
N ALA A 81 6.55 10.09 -28.40
CA ALA A 81 6.95 9.94 -29.79
C ALA A 81 7.84 11.12 -30.23
N GLY A 82 9.06 10.81 -30.67
CA GLY A 82 10.04 11.81 -31.12
C GLY A 82 10.82 12.51 -30.01
N SER A 83 10.61 12.15 -28.74
CA SER A 83 11.40 12.66 -27.61
C SER A 83 12.67 11.84 -27.37
N ASP A 84 13.74 12.51 -26.92
CA ASP A 84 14.91 11.84 -26.35
C ASP A 84 14.57 11.39 -24.92
N LEU A 85 14.52 10.08 -24.69
CA LEU A 85 14.16 9.51 -23.39
C LEU A 85 15.15 9.87 -22.29
N ASP A 86 16.44 10.02 -22.62
CA ASP A 86 17.46 10.36 -21.64
C ASP A 86 17.33 11.82 -21.20
N GLU A 87 16.99 12.71 -22.13
CA GLU A 87 16.68 14.11 -21.82
C GLU A 87 15.41 14.23 -20.95
N VAL A 88 14.34 13.53 -21.33
CA VAL A 88 13.08 13.49 -20.54
C VAL A 88 13.34 12.94 -19.14
N ALA A 89 14.15 11.87 -19.03
CA ALA A 89 14.50 11.26 -17.76
C ALA A 89 15.31 12.22 -16.87
N ARG A 90 16.31 12.95 -17.42
CA ARG A 90 17.10 13.96 -16.69
C ARG A 90 16.24 15.12 -16.20
N GLY A 91 15.27 15.55 -17.01
CA GLY A 91 14.36 16.65 -16.69
C GLY A 91 13.31 16.34 -15.61
N MET A 92 13.22 15.09 -15.14
CA MET A 92 12.25 14.70 -14.12
C MET A 92 12.64 15.24 -12.74
N PRO A 93 11.74 15.91 -12.00
CA PRO A 93 12.00 16.31 -10.63
C PRO A 93 12.23 15.07 -9.73
N PRO A 94 13.27 15.08 -8.87
CA PRO A 94 13.49 13.97 -7.96
C PRO A 94 12.38 13.89 -6.90
N PHE A 95 12.23 12.72 -6.31
CA PHE A 95 11.33 12.52 -5.18
C PHE A 95 11.79 13.33 -3.97
N ASP A 96 10.87 14.11 -3.41
CA ASP A 96 11.03 14.84 -2.16
C ASP A 96 9.94 14.35 -1.20
N VAL A 97 10.39 13.82 -0.06
CA VAL A 97 9.52 13.22 0.97
C VAL A 97 8.43 14.19 1.42
N LEU A 98 8.76 15.48 1.53
CA LEU A 98 7.87 16.53 2.03
C LEU A 98 7.02 17.16 0.92
N ARG A 99 7.52 17.23 -0.31
CA ARG A 99 6.91 18.03 -1.38
C ARG A 99 6.22 17.23 -2.47
N THR A 100 6.71 16.04 -2.81
CA THR A 100 6.14 15.28 -3.93
C THR A 100 4.72 14.81 -3.56
N PRO A 101 3.68 15.21 -4.29
CA PRO A 101 2.32 14.77 -4.00
C PRO A 101 2.15 13.28 -4.29
N ALA A 102 1.31 12.59 -3.51
CA ALA A 102 0.84 11.26 -3.86
C ALA A 102 0.09 11.33 -5.21
N ALA A 103 0.17 10.27 -6.02
CA ALA A 103 -0.58 10.22 -7.25
C ALA A 103 -2.09 10.31 -6.97
N ARG A 104 -2.81 11.01 -7.85
CA ARG A 104 -4.27 11.19 -7.73
C ARG A 104 -5.02 9.85 -7.66
N SER A 105 -4.49 8.80 -8.29
CA SER A 105 -5.05 7.44 -8.25
C SER A 105 -5.01 6.79 -6.86
N ILE A 106 -4.09 7.21 -5.99
CA ILE A 106 -3.97 6.69 -4.62
C ILE A 106 -5.07 7.24 -3.72
N GLY A 107 -5.58 8.43 -4.04
CA GLY A 107 -6.78 9.00 -3.44
C GLY A 107 -6.51 10.15 -2.49
N ALA A 108 -7.55 10.98 -2.29
CA ALA A 108 -7.44 12.23 -1.55
C ALA A 108 -7.05 12.05 -0.08
N LEU A 109 -7.41 10.93 0.56
CA LEU A 109 -7.10 10.69 1.97
C LEU A 109 -5.59 10.47 2.19
N SER A 110 -4.92 9.78 1.25
CA SER A 110 -3.46 9.62 1.28
C SER A 110 -2.76 10.97 1.17
N GLU A 111 -3.18 11.80 0.22
CA GLU A 111 -2.60 13.13 0.03
C GLU A 111 -2.89 14.06 1.21
N MET A 112 -4.09 13.99 1.79
CA MET A 112 -4.40 14.71 3.02
C MET A 112 -3.49 14.29 4.16
N LEU A 113 -3.35 12.99 4.42
CA LEU A 113 -2.48 12.47 5.47
C LEU A 113 -1.03 12.92 5.26
N ARG A 114 -0.51 12.88 4.03
CA ARG A 114 0.82 13.40 3.65
C ARG A 114 1.01 14.87 4.03
N ALA A 115 -0.03 15.68 3.90
CA ALA A 115 0.02 17.12 4.17
C ALA A 115 -0.28 17.49 5.64
N VAL A 116 -0.75 16.56 6.47
CA VAL A 116 -1.00 16.83 7.89
C VAL A 116 0.33 17.01 8.63
N PRO A 117 0.49 18.07 9.45
CA PRO A 117 1.69 18.26 10.26
C PRO A 117 2.06 17.03 11.10
N GLU A 118 3.36 16.80 11.21
CA GLU A 118 3.98 15.68 11.93
C GLU A 118 3.69 14.29 11.35
N SER A 119 2.99 14.18 10.22
CA SER A 119 2.93 12.90 9.51
C SER A 119 4.30 12.61 8.91
N LEU A 120 4.75 11.36 9.05
CA LEU A 120 6.00 10.89 8.50
C LEU A 120 5.76 10.14 7.20
N ARG A 121 6.74 10.15 6.30
CA ARG A 121 6.67 9.42 5.03
C ARG A 121 7.99 8.73 4.76
N SER A 122 7.92 7.47 4.35
CA SER A 122 9.10 6.70 3.95
C SER A 122 9.72 7.26 2.68
N ASN A 123 11.02 7.05 2.47
CA ASN A 123 11.80 7.71 1.42
C ASN A 123 11.79 7.03 0.04
N HIS A 124 10.99 5.98 -0.19
CA HIS A 124 11.00 5.30 -1.49
C HIS A 124 10.34 6.14 -2.61
N PRO A 125 11.01 6.38 -3.75
CA PRO A 125 10.56 7.32 -4.79
C PRO A 125 9.31 6.91 -5.57
N HIS A 126 8.95 5.62 -5.61
CA HIS A 126 7.71 5.14 -6.27
C HIS A 126 6.60 4.65 -5.31
N VAL A 127 6.95 3.92 -4.25
CA VAL A 127 5.97 3.21 -3.41
C VAL A 127 6.01 3.64 -1.94
N SER A 128 6.34 4.89 -1.66
CA SER A 128 6.40 5.38 -0.27
C SER A 128 5.07 5.21 0.48
N PHE A 129 5.15 5.04 1.80
CA PHE A 129 4.01 5.07 2.71
C PHE A 129 4.09 6.32 3.57
N VAL A 130 2.93 6.91 3.88
CA VAL A 130 2.77 7.96 4.87
C VAL A 130 2.08 7.37 6.11
N ALA A 131 2.49 7.80 7.30
CA ALA A 131 1.87 7.40 8.56
C ALA A 131 1.80 8.57 9.54
N LYS A 132 0.80 8.53 10.43
CA LYS A 132 0.70 9.40 11.61
C LYS A 132 0.17 8.59 12.80
N GLY A 133 0.81 8.71 13.95
CA GLY A 133 0.39 8.09 15.21
C GLY A 133 1.52 7.34 15.89
N SER A 134 1.21 6.52 16.90
CA SER A 134 2.22 5.93 17.79
C SER A 134 3.31 5.07 17.12
N HIS A 135 3.08 4.58 15.89
CA HIS A 135 4.04 3.76 15.13
C HIS A 135 4.49 4.41 13.81
N ASP A 136 4.24 5.70 13.58
CA ASP A 136 4.60 6.35 12.31
C ASP A 136 6.10 6.30 12.00
N ALA A 137 6.94 6.52 13.01
CA ALA A 137 8.39 6.42 12.90
C ALA A 137 8.81 5.01 12.53
N ASP A 138 8.29 3.98 13.20
CA ASP A 138 8.63 2.58 12.91
C ASP A 138 8.28 2.20 11.47
N ILE A 139 7.08 2.58 11.02
CA ILE A 139 6.56 2.28 9.67
C ILE A 139 7.39 2.97 8.59
N THR A 140 7.86 4.19 8.83
CA THR A 140 8.47 5.03 7.78
C THR A 140 10.00 5.06 7.82
N ARG A 141 10.62 4.58 8.90
CA ARG A 141 12.06 4.67 9.15
C ARG A 141 12.93 4.02 8.08
N ARG A 142 12.55 2.84 7.57
CA ARG A 142 13.35 2.08 6.60
C ARG A 142 12.50 1.68 5.40
N HIS A 143 12.94 2.06 4.22
CA HIS A 143 12.34 1.62 2.96
C HIS A 143 13.45 1.46 1.91
N PRO A 144 13.95 0.23 1.70
CA PRO A 144 15.02 -0.01 0.74
C PRO A 144 14.54 0.27 -0.70
N PRO A 145 15.42 0.70 -1.61
CA PRO A 145 15.05 0.95 -3.00
C PRO A 145 14.76 -0.35 -3.78
N GLU A 146 15.45 -1.45 -3.47
CA GLU A 146 15.17 -2.79 -3.99
C GLU A 146 14.09 -3.53 -3.18
N TYR A 147 13.40 -4.47 -3.83
CA TYR A 147 12.37 -5.31 -3.21
C TYR A 147 11.36 -4.52 -2.37
N ARG A 148 10.85 -3.45 -2.96
CA ARG A 148 10.20 -2.30 -2.30
C ARG A 148 8.92 -2.61 -1.54
N LEU A 149 8.31 -3.77 -1.74
CA LEU A 149 7.10 -4.21 -1.02
C LEU A 149 7.32 -5.56 -0.30
N SER A 150 8.58 -5.91 -0.01
CA SER A 150 8.96 -7.10 0.75
C SER A 150 8.85 -6.93 2.28
N ALA A 151 9.25 -7.96 3.02
CA ALA A 151 9.35 -7.92 4.49
C ALA A 151 10.37 -6.89 5.02
N HIS A 152 11.25 -6.34 4.18
CA HIS A 152 12.16 -5.26 4.54
C HIS A 152 11.57 -3.86 4.38
N SER A 153 10.39 -3.74 3.78
CA SER A 153 9.70 -2.47 3.57
C SER A 153 8.69 -2.20 4.69
N PRO A 154 7.96 -1.07 4.65
CA PRO A 154 6.86 -0.81 5.58
C PRO A 154 5.83 -1.94 5.69
N LEU A 155 5.65 -2.77 4.64
CA LEU A 155 4.78 -3.95 4.71
C LEU A 155 5.26 -4.99 5.74
N GLY A 156 6.56 -5.13 5.96
CA GLY A 156 7.13 -5.94 7.03
C GLY A 156 6.77 -5.41 8.42
N VAL A 157 6.84 -4.09 8.62
CA VAL A 157 6.46 -3.45 9.89
C VAL A 157 4.95 -3.64 10.15
N PHE A 158 4.10 -3.49 9.13
CA PHE A 158 2.68 -3.78 9.28
C PHE A 158 2.42 -5.26 9.63
N TRP A 159 3.23 -6.19 9.14
CA TRP A 159 3.17 -7.59 9.56
C TRP A 159 3.57 -7.76 11.03
N GLU A 160 4.66 -7.14 11.48
CA GLU A 160 5.14 -7.18 12.87
C GLU A 160 4.13 -6.59 13.85
N LEU A 161 3.51 -5.46 13.50
CA LEU A 161 2.46 -4.83 14.32
C LEU A 161 1.12 -5.58 14.22
N ASN A 162 1.01 -6.57 13.33
CA ASN A 162 -0.24 -7.17 12.91
C ASN A 162 -1.25 -6.05 12.60
N ALA A 163 -1.00 -5.23 11.60
CA ALA A 163 -1.90 -4.12 11.25
C ALA A 163 -3.25 -4.63 10.71
N THR A 164 -4.27 -3.79 10.78
CA THR A 164 -5.54 -4.01 10.10
C THR A 164 -5.50 -3.31 8.74
N VAL A 165 -5.75 -4.05 7.67
CA VAL A 165 -5.95 -3.46 6.34
C VAL A 165 -7.39 -3.00 6.26
N LEU A 166 -7.58 -1.71 5.96
CA LEU A 166 -8.88 -1.06 5.91
C LEU A 166 -9.16 -0.56 4.50
N MET A 167 -10.16 -1.13 3.84
CA MET A 167 -10.59 -0.76 2.49
C MET A 167 -11.91 0.01 2.58
N LEU A 168 -11.85 1.33 2.42
CA LEU A 168 -12.95 2.27 2.55
C LEU A 168 -13.54 2.58 1.17
N GLY A 169 -14.55 1.81 0.77
CA GLY A 169 -15.18 1.95 -0.54
C GLY A 169 -14.27 1.55 -1.70
N THR A 170 -13.31 0.69 -1.41
CA THR A 170 -12.36 0.08 -2.35
C THR A 170 -12.46 -1.46 -2.24
N GLY A 171 -11.76 -2.15 -3.13
CA GLY A 171 -11.77 -3.62 -3.22
C GLY A 171 -10.37 -4.21 -3.08
N TRP A 172 -10.31 -5.54 -3.21
CA TRP A 172 -9.10 -6.33 -3.06
C TRP A 172 -8.03 -5.96 -4.09
N SER A 173 -8.42 -5.55 -5.30
CA SER A 173 -7.51 -4.98 -6.32
C SER A 173 -6.67 -3.79 -5.85
N THR A 174 -7.05 -3.11 -4.76
CA THR A 174 -6.26 -2.00 -4.18
C THR A 174 -5.48 -2.39 -2.93
N CYS A 175 -5.59 -3.65 -2.47
CA CYS A 175 -5.02 -4.12 -1.22
C CYS A 175 -3.50 -4.31 -1.35
N THR A 176 -2.74 -3.23 -1.17
CA THR A 176 -1.27 -3.21 -1.30
C THR A 176 -0.58 -4.25 -0.41
N ALA A 177 -1.18 -4.61 0.75
CA ALA A 177 -0.64 -5.64 1.62
C ALA A 177 -0.42 -6.99 0.91
N LEU A 178 -1.25 -7.33 -0.09
CA LEU A 178 -1.13 -8.59 -0.84
C LEU A 178 0.19 -8.71 -1.60
N HIS A 179 0.85 -7.60 -1.96
CA HIS A 179 2.19 -7.65 -2.53
C HIS A 179 3.17 -8.36 -1.59
N LEU A 180 3.03 -8.22 -0.27
CA LEU A 180 3.88 -8.91 0.70
C LEU A 180 3.87 -10.44 0.50
N ALA A 181 2.70 -10.99 0.13
CA ALA A 181 2.57 -12.42 -0.17
C ALA A 181 3.31 -12.79 -1.47
N GLU A 182 3.40 -11.89 -2.44
CA GLU A 182 4.14 -12.14 -3.69
C GLU A 182 5.64 -12.28 -3.45
N TYR A 183 6.21 -11.47 -2.56
CA TYR A 183 7.63 -11.62 -2.17
C TYR A 183 7.86 -12.91 -1.38
N ALA A 184 6.88 -13.33 -0.56
CA ALA A 184 6.99 -14.51 0.28
C ALA A 184 6.79 -15.84 -0.49
N ALA A 185 5.98 -15.86 -1.55
CA ALA A 185 5.59 -17.09 -2.25
C ALA A 185 6.40 -17.33 -3.55
N PRO A 186 7.16 -18.44 -3.68
CA PRO A 186 7.80 -18.83 -4.94
C PRO A 186 6.82 -19.48 -5.92
N TYR A 187 5.81 -18.74 -6.38
CA TYR A 187 4.79 -19.24 -7.31
C TYR A 187 5.32 -19.43 -8.75
N PRO A 188 4.70 -20.30 -9.57
CA PRO A 188 5.09 -20.51 -10.97
C PRO A 188 5.15 -19.22 -11.80
N GLY A 189 6.29 -19.00 -12.47
CA GLY A 189 6.51 -17.81 -13.31
C GLY A 189 6.77 -16.52 -12.54
N ARG A 190 7.07 -16.61 -11.23
CA ARG A 190 7.62 -15.48 -10.47
C ARG A 190 8.95 -15.05 -11.08
N ARG A 191 9.12 -13.74 -11.32
CA ARG A 191 10.30 -13.19 -12.01
C ARG A 191 10.85 -11.97 -11.29
N VAL A 192 12.15 -11.81 -11.37
CA VAL A 192 12.89 -10.61 -10.95
C VAL A 192 13.51 -9.98 -12.18
N GLY A 193 13.61 -8.66 -12.19
CA GLY A 193 14.39 -7.94 -13.20
C GLY A 193 15.02 -6.69 -12.60
N LEU A 194 15.62 -5.89 -13.46
CA LEU A 194 16.15 -4.58 -13.10
C LEU A 194 15.09 -3.51 -13.35
N TRP A 195 14.89 -2.69 -12.32
CA TRP A 195 13.96 -1.57 -12.31
C TRP A 195 14.71 -0.27 -12.09
N GLN A 196 14.38 0.77 -12.86
CA GLN A 196 15.04 2.06 -12.76
C GLN A 196 14.37 2.99 -11.74
N LEU A 197 15.20 3.61 -10.89
CA LEU A 197 14.77 4.59 -9.89
C LEU A 197 15.50 5.92 -10.06
N PRO A 198 14.79 7.06 -9.89
CA PRO A 198 15.42 8.37 -9.88
C PRO A 198 16.04 8.66 -8.51
N THR A 199 17.22 9.27 -8.53
CA THR A 199 17.89 9.90 -7.39
C THR A 199 18.19 11.35 -7.71
N ALA A 200 18.21 12.20 -6.68
CA ALA A 200 18.60 13.59 -6.85
C ALA A 200 20.07 13.69 -7.30
N GLY A 201 20.31 14.42 -8.38
CA GLY A 201 21.63 14.77 -8.90
C GLY A 201 21.89 16.27 -8.89
N ALA A 202 23.13 16.65 -9.20
CA ALA A 202 23.52 18.07 -9.29
C ALA A 202 22.79 18.80 -10.45
N ASP A 203 22.56 18.09 -11.56
CA ASP A 203 22.01 18.65 -12.81
C ASP A 203 20.63 18.07 -13.18
N GLY A 204 19.95 17.39 -12.26
CA GLY A 204 18.66 16.73 -12.51
C GLY A 204 18.57 15.34 -11.88
N ALA A 205 17.62 14.51 -12.33
CA ALA A 205 17.51 13.14 -11.84
C ALA A 205 18.60 12.24 -12.44
N HIS A 206 19.35 11.53 -11.58
CA HIS A 206 20.19 10.40 -11.99
C HIS A 206 19.41 9.10 -11.81
N TRP A 207 19.45 8.26 -12.84
CA TRP A 207 18.73 6.99 -12.86
C TRP A 207 19.70 5.85 -12.64
N HIS A 208 19.34 4.95 -11.73
CA HIS A 208 20.10 3.74 -11.44
C HIS A 208 19.16 2.55 -11.37
N GLU A 209 19.73 1.38 -11.57
CA GLU A 209 18.97 0.13 -11.53
C GLU A 209 19.04 -0.53 -10.17
N VAL A 210 17.91 -1.10 -9.79
CA VAL A 210 17.79 -1.96 -8.61
C VAL A 210 17.09 -3.25 -9.00
N PRO A 211 17.46 -4.38 -8.37
CA PRO A 211 16.71 -5.61 -8.56
C PRO A 211 15.31 -5.47 -7.94
N GLU A 212 14.29 -5.96 -8.64
CA GLU A 212 12.91 -5.86 -8.16
C GLU A 212 12.07 -7.05 -8.64
N LEU A 213 11.08 -7.41 -7.83
CA LEU A 213 10.07 -8.40 -8.17
C LEU A 213 9.07 -7.81 -9.17
N LEU A 214 8.77 -8.53 -10.25
CA LEU A 214 7.60 -8.22 -11.09
C LEU A 214 6.31 -8.51 -10.30
N ILE A 215 5.81 -7.51 -9.59
CA ILE A 215 4.52 -7.57 -8.89
C ILE A 215 3.35 -7.58 -9.88
N TRP A 216 2.27 -8.26 -9.51
CA TRP A 216 1.07 -8.35 -10.32
C TRP A 216 -0.21 -8.43 -9.46
N GLU A 217 -1.11 -7.47 -9.70
CA GLU A 217 -2.35 -7.28 -8.95
C GLU A 217 -3.61 -7.85 -9.65
N GLY A 218 -3.46 -8.39 -10.87
CA GLY A 218 -4.60 -8.76 -11.73
C GLY A 218 -5.47 -9.91 -11.22
N ASP A 219 -5.03 -10.67 -10.23
CA ASP A 219 -5.79 -11.72 -9.54
C ASP A 219 -6.14 -11.37 -8.09
N PHE A 220 -5.84 -10.15 -7.60
CA PHE A 220 -6.10 -9.77 -6.21
C PHE A 220 -7.58 -9.87 -5.84
N ASP A 221 -8.49 -9.49 -6.75
CA ASP A 221 -9.93 -9.66 -6.54
C ASP A 221 -10.35 -11.14 -6.41
N LYS A 222 -9.71 -12.04 -7.16
CA LYS A 222 -9.95 -13.49 -7.05
C LYS A 222 -9.39 -14.04 -5.74
N LEU A 223 -8.17 -13.65 -5.38
CA LEU A 223 -7.51 -14.04 -4.14
C LEU A 223 -8.31 -13.59 -2.92
N GLY A 224 -8.72 -12.32 -2.88
CA GLY A 224 -9.53 -11.77 -1.80
C GLY A 224 -10.90 -12.44 -1.69
N SER A 225 -11.57 -12.70 -2.82
CA SER A 225 -12.82 -13.45 -2.83
C SER A 225 -12.64 -14.89 -2.32
N ALA A 226 -11.53 -15.55 -2.68
CA ALA A 226 -11.21 -16.87 -2.17
C ALA A 226 -10.93 -16.86 -0.65
N TYR A 227 -10.31 -15.80 -0.13
CA TYR A 227 -10.12 -15.61 1.31
C TYR A 227 -11.47 -15.52 2.03
N GLU A 228 -12.40 -14.69 1.56
CA GLU A 228 -13.76 -14.57 2.11
C GLU A 228 -14.50 -15.92 2.06
N LEU A 229 -14.49 -16.61 0.91
CA LEU A 229 -15.16 -17.90 0.72
C LEU A 229 -14.57 -19.03 1.58
N SER A 230 -13.28 -18.96 1.91
CA SER A 230 -12.62 -19.92 2.80
C SER A 230 -13.00 -19.76 4.28
N GLY A 231 -13.83 -18.77 4.62
CA GLY A 231 -14.14 -18.38 6.00
C GLY A 231 -13.10 -17.45 6.61
N GLY A 232 -12.26 -16.80 5.77
CA GLY A 232 -11.31 -15.79 6.22
C GLY A 232 -12.01 -14.64 6.91
N ALA A 233 -11.53 -14.23 8.08
CA ALA A 233 -12.15 -13.19 8.88
C ALA A 233 -12.01 -11.82 8.18
N VAL A 234 -13.13 -11.29 7.69
CA VAL A 234 -13.30 -9.95 7.12
C VAL A 234 -14.54 -9.33 7.74
N THR A 235 -14.39 -8.16 8.35
CA THR A 235 -15.54 -7.38 8.84
C THR A 235 -15.98 -6.43 7.74
N THR A 236 -17.28 -6.35 7.48
CA THR A 236 -17.86 -5.46 6.47
C THR A 236 -18.87 -4.52 7.11
N ALA A 237 -18.88 -3.26 6.69
CA ALA A 237 -19.89 -2.28 7.05
C ALA A 237 -20.24 -1.42 5.84
N ARG A 238 -21.43 -0.82 5.84
CA ARG A 238 -21.83 0.16 4.82
C ARG A 238 -21.80 1.55 5.43
N VAL A 239 -21.11 2.48 4.77
CA VAL A 239 -21.11 3.90 5.13
C VAL A 239 -21.53 4.69 3.91
N GLY A 240 -22.77 5.14 3.93
CA GLY A 240 -23.40 5.67 2.73
C GLY A 240 -23.51 4.61 1.65
N ASP A 241 -23.08 4.96 0.43
CA ASP A 241 -23.04 4.04 -0.70
C ASP A 241 -21.81 3.10 -0.66
N ALA A 242 -20.82 3.39 0.20
CA ALA A 242 -19.55 2.66 0.24
C ALA A 242 -19.70 1.34 0.99
N VAL A 243 -19.16 0.27 0.41
CA VAL A 243 -18.87 -0.99 1.12
C VAL A 243 -17.46 -0.89 1.68
N CYS A 244 -17.33 -0.96 2.99
CA CYS A 244 -16.07 -0.89 3.70
C CYS A 244 -15.70 -2.28 4.25
N ARG A 245 -14.41 -2.59 4.29
CA ARG A 245 -13.86 -3.86 4.77
C ARG A 245 -12.70 -3.62 5.72
N ALA A 246 -12.62 -4.42 6.78
CA ALA A 246 -11.45 -4.52 7.66
C ALA A 246 -10.99 -5.97 7.75
N VAL A 247 -9.68 -6.19 7.61
CA VAL A 247 -9.07 -7.52 7.66
C VAL A 247 -7.73 -7.47 8.38
N ARG A 248 -7.43 -8.47 9.22
CA ARG A 248 -6.14 -8.59 9.91
C ARG A 248 -5.07 -9.01 8.90
N LEU A 249 -3.95 -8.31 8.87
CA LEU A 249 -2.92 -8.51 7.84
C LEU A 249 -2.31 -9.92 7.90
N ARG A 250 -1.90 -10.41 9.07
CA ARG A 250 -1.22 -11.72 9.17
C ARG A 250 -2.04 -12.90 8.60
N PRO A 251 -3.30 -13.15 9.02
CA PRO A 251 -4.06 -14.26 8.45
C PRO A 251 -4.32 -14.11 6.95
N LEU A 252 -4.56 -12.87 6.48
CA LEU A 252 -4.70 -12.58 5.05
C LEU A 252 -3.45 -12.97 4.27
N ILE A 253 -2.26 -12.51 4.70
CA ILE A 253 -1.01 -12.75 3.97
C ILE A 253 -0.61 -14.23 4.05
N ARG A 254 -0.85 -14.93 5.17
CA ARG A 254 -0.65 -16.40 5.25
C ARG A 254 -1.56 -17.17 4.29
N PHE A 255 -2.80 -16.74 4.13
CA PHE A 255 -3.70 -17.32 3.14
C PHE A 255 -3.21 -17.00 1.72
N ALA A 256 -2.93 -15.74 1.43
CA ALA A 256 -2.46 -15.25 0.14
C ALA A 256 -1.21 -16.00 -0.33
N THR A 257 -0.20 -16.17 0.53
CA THR A 257 1.04 -16.90 0.19
C THR A 257 0.75 -18.33 -0.27
N ARG A 258 -0.16 -19.05 0.40
CA ARG A 258 -0.57 -20.40 -0.03
C ARG A 258 -1.37 -20.38 -1.32
N TRP A 259 -2.35 -19.48 -1.39
CA TRP A 259 -3.21 -19.34 -2.56
C TRP A 259 -2.41 -19.06 -3.84
N LEU A 260 -1.38 -18.20 -3.76
CA LEU A 260 -0.50 -17.87 -4.88
C LEU A 260 0.27 -19.09 -5.40
N LEU A 261 0.75 -19.98 -4.53
CA LEU A 261 1.45 -21.20 -4.94
C LEU A 261 0.55 -22.13 -5.76
N ASP A 262 -0.73 -22.21 -5.39
CA ASP A 262 -1.67 -23.14 -5.99
C ASP A 262 -2.36 -22.59 -7.25
N HIS A 263 -2.53 -21.26 -7.36
CA HIS A 263 -3.43 -20.65 -8.35
C HIS A 263 -2.75 -19.69 -9.31
N ARG A 264 -1.57 -19.15 -8.98
CA ARG A 264 -0.91 -18.17 -9.84
C ARG A 264 0.13 -18.85 -10.74
N ASP A 265 0.00 -18.63 -12.04
CA ASP A 265 0.98 -19.03 -13.04
C ASP A 265 1.25 -17.91 -14.02
N LEU A 266 2.43 -17.29 -13.91
CA LEU A 266 2.86 -16.19 -14.75
C LEU A 266 3.88 -16.60 -15.83
N ARG A 267 4.11 -17.91 -16.06
CA ARG A 267 5.11 -18.39 -17.05
C ARG A 267 4.83 -17.91 -18.48
N ARG A 268 3.56 -17.64 -18.80
CA ARG A 268 3.11 -17.11 -20.09
C ARG A 268 2.93 -15.59 -20.09
N GLY A 269 3.19 -14.92 -18.97
CA GLY A 269 3.03 -13.47 -18.82
C GLY A 269 4.15 -12.71 -19.51
N ILE A 270 3.83 -11.58 -20.12
CA ILE A 270 4.83 -10.68 -20.72
C ILE A 270 5.24 -9.66 -19.66
N ALA A 271 6.54 -9.42 -19.51
CA ALA A 271 7.05 -8.38 -18.62
C ALA A 271 6.59 -6.99 -19.12
N PRO A 272 6.18 -6.07 -18.22
CA PRO A 272 5.80 -4.74 -18.66
C PRO A 272 7.02 -3.95 -19.19
N PRO A 273 6.78 -2.89 -19.99
CA PRO A 273 7.86 -2.04 -20.49
C PRO A 273 8.75 -1.48 -19.38
N GLY A 274 10.03 -1.31 -19.69
CA GLY A 274 11.04 -0.74 -18.79
C GLY A 274 11.69 -1.72 -17.81
N TRP A 275 11.29 -2.99 -17.79
CA TRP A 275 12.02 -4.04 -17.09
C TRP A 275 13.15 -4.61 -17.95
N ARG A 276 14.35 -4.73 -17.36
CA ARG A 276 15.52 -5.35 -18.00
C ARG A 276 15.93 -6.63 -17.28
N GLU A 277 16.65 -7.49 -17.98
CA GLU A 277 17.25 -8.72 -17.42
C GLU A 277 16.25 -9.57 -16.61
N VAL A 278 15.03 -9.71 -17.14
CA VAL A 278 13.96 -10.43 -16.45
C VAL A 278 14.27 -11.92 -16.44
N VAL A 279 14.45 -12.47 -15.24
CA VAL A 279 14.79 -13.87 -14.98
C VAL A 279 13.79 -14.54 -14.05
N ASP A 280 13.64 -15.86 -14.19
CA ASP A 280 12.81 -16.65 -13.29
C ASP A 280 13.39 -16.65 -11.87
N ALA A 281 12.52 -16.48 -10.88
CA ALA A 281 12.84 -16.36 -9.46
C ALA A 281 12.16 -17.46 -8.64
N ALA A 282 12.48 -18.72 -8.97
CA ALA A 282 11.91 -19.92 -8.36
C ALA A 282 12.38 -20.16 -6.90
N GLY A 283 13.55 -19.62 -6.53
CA GLY A 283 14.10 -19.72 -5.17
C GLY A 283 13.70 -18.55 -4.27
N PRO A 284 14.12 -18.53 -2.99
CA PRO A 284 13.90 -17.40 -2.11
C PRO A 284 14.56 -16.13 -2.66
N LEU A 285 13.90 -14.99 -2.46
CA LEU A 285 14.45 -13.68 -2.80
C LEU A 285 15.54 -13.29 -1.77
N PRO A 286 16.49 -12.40 -2.09
CA PRO A 286 17.53 -11.94 -1.17
C PRO A 286 17.00 -10.90 -0.16
N VAL A 287 15.83 -11.20 0.41
CA VAL A 287 15.19 -10.47 1.50
C VAL A 287 14.81 -11.49 2.58
N PRO A 288 14.77 -11.11 3.86
CA PRO A 288 14.35 -12.01 4.91
C PRO A 288 12.97 -12.58 4.62
N ALA A 289 12.79 -13.84 5.02
CA ALA A 289 11.48 -14.41 5.12
C ALA A 289 10.61 -13.57 6.06
N LEU A 290 9.30 -13.65 5.88
CA LEU A 290 8.37 -13.07 6.84
C LEU A 290 8.68 -13.66 8.23
N PRO A 291 9.01 -12.84 9.23
CA PRO A 291 9.34 -13.34 10.54
C PRO A 291 8.14 -14.12 11.09
N GLU A 292 8.40 -15.29 11.68
CA GLU A 292 7.40 -15.95 12.51
C GLU A 292 7.00 -14.95 13.60
N ALA A 293 5.70 -14.70 13.71
CA ALA A 293 5.18 -13.68 14.61
C ALA A 293 5.70 -13.92 16.04
N VAL A 294 6.49 -12.98 16.57
CA VAL A 294 6.76 -12.93 18.01
C VAL A 294 5.39 -12.74 18.69
N PRO A 295 5.00 -13.59 19.65
CA PRO A 295 3.77 -13.38 20.40
C PRO A 295 3.81 -11.98 21.05
N PRO A 296 2.67 -11.28 21.17
CA PRO A 296 2.65 -9.96 21.80
C PRO A 296 3.32 -10.05 23.18
N ALA A 297 4.20 -9.10 23.47
CA ALA A 297 4.82 -9.01 24.79
C ALA A 297 3.71 -8.94 25.84
N VAL A 298 3.70 -9.92 26.76
CA VAL A 298 2.79 -9.92 27.89
C VAL A 298 3.10 -8.65 28.69
N PRO A 299 2.11 -7.77 28.96
CA PRO A 299 2.37 -6.59 29.78
C PRO A 299 2.93 -7.05 31.12
N SER A 300 4.13 -6.58 31.47
CA SER A 300 4.75 -6.89 32.75
C SER A 300 3.80 -6.47 33.85
N ALA A 301 3.30 -7.44 34.62
CA ALA A 301 2.55 -7.14 35.82
C ALA A 301 3.45 -6.30 36.74
N SER A 302 3.07 -5.04 36.98
CA SER A 302 3.73 -4.20 37.95
C SER A 302 3.74 -4.93 39.30
N PRO A 303 4.89 -5.02 40.00
CA PRO A 303 4.91 -5.59 41.33
C PRO A 303 4.07 -4.69 42.26
N ARG A 304 3.16 -5.34 43.00
CA ARG A 304 2.39 -4.72 44.09
C ARG A 304 3.30 -4.39 45.27
#